data_AF-A0A371I8X5-F1
#
_entry.id   AF-A0A371I8X5-F1
#
_cell.length_a   1.000
_cell.length_b   1.000
_cell.length_c   1.000
_cell.angle_alpha   90.00
_cell.angle_beta   90.00
_cell.angle_gamma   90.00
#
_symmetry.space_group_name_H-M   'P 1'
#
loop_
_entity.id
_entity.type
_entity.pdbx_description
1 polymer ?
#
loop_
_entity_poly.entity_id
_entity_poly.type
_entity_poly.pdbx_seq_one_letter_code
_entity_poly.pdbx_strand_id
1 'polypeptide(L)'
;MHHRRMHLYRCHVGPGSLDQCHARINLQLANRSIIEPLGVLEDVLVQVNELIFPTDFYVLDKEDETSGKESTLILGRPFLMTARTNIDVHVGTLSMEFGDTLV
;
A
#
# COMPACT_ATOMS: atom_id res chain seq x y z
N MET A 1 12.86 -21.59 -4.43
CA MET A 1 12.14 -20.30 -4.48
C MET A 1 11.23 -20.21 -3.26
N HIS A 2 11.61 -19.46 -2.23
CA HIS A 2 10.77 -19.26 -1.04
C HIS A 2 9.84 -18.06 -1.32
N HIS A 3 8.60 -18.34 -1.70
CA HIS A 3 7.54 -17.34 -1.72
C HIS A 3 7.24 -16.92 -0.27
N ARG A 4 7.82 -15.81 0.18
CA ARG A 4 7.30 -15.15 1.38
C ARG A 4 6.04 -14.40 0.97
N ARG A 5 4.91 -14.97 1.39
CA ARG A 5 3.55 -14.51 1.11
C ARG A 5 3.31 -13.26 1.96
N MET A 6 3.14 -12.10 1.32
CA MET A 6 2.69 -10.89 2.00
C MET A 6 1.23 -11.13 2.40
N HIS A 7 0.99 -11.35 3.69
CA HIS A 7 -0.33 -11.66 4.20
C HIS A 7 -1.22 -10.42 4.16
N LEU A 8 -2.21 -10.45 3.27
CA LEU A 8 -3.25 -9.44 3.12
C LEU A 8 -4.10 -9.40 4.41
N TYR A 9 -4.00 -8.31 5.17
CA TYR A 9 -4.97 -8.02 6.21
C TYR A 9 -6.25 -7.55 5.52
N ARG A 10 -7.28 -8.40 5.54
CA ARG A 10 -8.66 -8.01 5.21
C ARG A 10 -9.12 -7.01 6.29
N CYS A 11 -9.02 -5.72 6.00
CA CYS A 11 -9.56 -4.70 6.88
C CYS A 11 -11.10 -4.75 6.80
N HIS A 12 -11.75 -5.23 7.86
CA HIS A 12 -13.20 -5.04 8.02
C HIS A 12 -13.41 -3.57 8.37
N VAL A 13 -13.92 -2.80 7.41
CA VAL A 13 -14.36 -1.42 7.67
C VAL A 13 -15.70 -1.53 8.40
N GLY A 14 -15.66 -1.39 9.73
CA GLY A 14 -16.86 -1.18 10.53
C GLY A 14 -17.51 0.17 10.19
N PRO A 15 -18.79 0.37 10.51
CA PRO A 15 -19.47 1.65 10.30
C PRO A 15 -18.95 2.67 11.33
N GLY A 16 -17.79 3.27 11.04
CA GLY A 16 -17.12 4.21 11.91
C GLY A 16 -16.24 5.14 11.08
N SER A 17 -16.84 6.25 10.64
CA SER A 17 -16.28 7.49 10.11
C SER A 17 -14.91 7.40 9.43
N LEU A 18 -14.90 7.35 8.10
CA LEU A 18 -13.82 8.00 7.34
C LEU A 18 -13.92 9.49 7.72
N ASP A 19 -13.09 9.97 8.65
CA ASP A 19 -13.15 11.36 9.09
C ASP A 19 -12.98 12.30 7.89
N GLN A 20 -14.10 12.90 7.51
CA GLN A 20 -14.30 13.56 6.23
C GLN A 20 -13.88 15.03 6.35
N CYS A 21 -12.60 15.27 6.63
CA CYS A 21 -12.01 16.61 6.53
C CYS A 21 -11.65 16.87 5.05
N HIS A 22 -12.64 17.36 4.31
CA HIS A 22 -12.72 17.36 2.86
C HIS A 22 -11.75 18.36 2.18
N ALA A 23 -10.46 18.04 2.14
CA ALA A 23 -9.60 18.49 1.04
C ALA A 23 -9.80 17.53 -0.13
N ARG A 24 -10.41 17.99 -1.23
CA ARG A 24 -10.59 17.17 -2.44
C ARG A 24 -9.22 16.90 -3.08
N ILE A 25 -8.66 15.73 -2.81
CA ILE A 25 -7.37 15.28 -3.35
C ILE A 25 -7.66 14.56 -4.68
N ASN A 26 -6.92 14.94 -5.73
CA ASN A 26 -6.97 14.24 -7.02
C ASN A 26 -5.62 13.54 -7.24
N LEU A 27 -5.65 12.22 -7.42
CA LEU A 27 -4.45 11.43 -7.72
C LEU A 27 -4.33 11.26 -9.23
N GLN A 28 -3.22 11.73 -9.81
CA GLN A 28 -2.89 11.45 -11.21
C GLN A 28 -2.02 10.18 -11.28
N LEU A 29 -2.54 9.16 -11.95
CA LEU A 29 -1.84 7.89 -12.18
C LEU A 29 -0.84 7.99 -13.34
N ALA A 30 0.03 6.99 -13.47
CA ALA A 30 1.04 6.94 -14.54
C ALA A 30 0.45 6.86 -15.96
N ASN A 31 -0.76 6.29 -16.10
CA ASN A 31 -1.55 6.30 -17.33
C ASN A 31 -2.27 7.64 -17.59
N ARG A 32 -1.99 8.67 -16.76
CA ARG A 32 -2.59 10.02 -16.78
C ARG A 32 -4.07 10.07 -16.41
N SER A 33 -4.69 8.97 -15.97
CA SER A 33 -6.03 9.03 -15.40
C SER A 33 -6.02 9.73 -14.05
N ILE A 34 -7.10 10.42 -13.73
CA ILE A 34 -7.30 11.10 -12.45
C ILE A 34 -8.31 10.28 -11.65
N ILE A 35 -7.98 9.98 -10.39
CA ILE A 35 -8.85 9.27 -9.46
C ILE A 35 -9.01 10.11 -8.19
N GLU A 36 -10.25 10.25 -7.74
CA GLU A 36 -10.58 10.81 -6.42
C GLU A 36 -10.62 9.63 -5.41
N PRO A 37 -9.80 9.65 -4.35
CA PRO A 37 -9.82 8.60 -3.33
C PRO A 37 -11.12 8.66 -2.53
N LEU A 38 -11.60 7.49 -2.10
CA LEU A 38 -12.73 7.36 -1.17
C LEU A 38 -12.41 7.91 0.22
N GLY A 39 -11.13 7.86 0.60
CA GLY A 39 -10.64 8.36 1.88
C GLY A 39 -9.17 8.06 2.09
N VAL A 40 -8.69 8.44 3.27
CA VAL A 40 -7.34 8.16 3.76
C VAL A 40 -7.46 7.25 4.98
N LEU A 41 -6.60 6.25 5.04
CA LEU A 41 -6.39 5.43 6.23
C LEU A 41 -5.07 5.86 6.85
N GLU A 42 -5.14 6.56 7.97
CA GLU A 42 -3.99 7.14 8.68
C GLU A 42 -3.43 6.18 9.74
N ASP A 43 -2.15 6.33 10.07
CA ASP A 43 -1.47 5.61 11.17
C ASP A 43 -1.50 4.07 11.05
N VAL A 44 -1.43 3.54 9.82
CA VAL A 44 -1.47 2.09 9.58
C VAL A 44 -0.09 1.48 9.73
N LEU A 45 0.00 0.39 10.50
CA LEU A 45 1.20 -0.42 10.61
C LEU A 45 1.19 -1.55 9.58
N VAL A 46 2.18 -1.55 8.69
CA VAL A 46 2.36 -2.57 7.64
C VAL A 46 3.47 -3.51 8.06
N GLN A 47 3.16 -4.80 8.16
CA GLN A 47 4.14 -5.83 8.42
C GLN A 47 4.66 -6.44 7.12
N VAL A 48 5.97 -6.40 6.91
CA VAL A 48 6.67 -7.09 5.83
C VAL A 48 7.67 -8.04 6.47
N ASN A 49 7.39 -9.34 6.40
CA ASN A 49 8.12 -10.36 7.14
C ASN A 49 8.13 -10.03 8.65
N GLU A 50 9.28 -9.62 9.18
CA GLU A 50 9.49 -9.30 10.60
C GLU A 50 9.56 -7.79 10.86
N LEU A 51 9.53 -6.97 9.80
CA LEU A 51 9.59 -5.51 9.90
C LEU A 51 8.18 -4.91 9.92
N ILE A 52 8.00 -3.85 10.71
CA ILE A 52 6.75 -3.10 10.83
C ILE A 52 7.02 -1.64 10.47
N PHE A 53 6.27 -1.11 9.52
CA PHE A 53 6.40 0.27 9.05
C PHE A 53 5.10 1.04 9.24
N PRO A 54 5.12 2.23 9.86
CA PRO A 54 3.97 3.13 9.85
C PRO A 54 3.82 3.77 8.47
N THR A 55 2.61 3.84 7.95
CA THR A 55 2.28 4.54 6.72
C THR A 55 0.80 4.88 6.63
N ASP A 56 0.48 5.89 5.84
CA ASP A 56 -0.88 6.23 5.48
C ASP A 56 -1.22 5.68 4.09
N PHE A 57 -2.50 5.40 3.83
CA PHE A 57 -2.98 4.88 2.54
C PHE A 57 -4.16 5.68 2.00
N TYR A 58 -4.16 5.92 0.69
CA TYR A 58 -5.36 6.35 -0.02
C TYR A 58 -6.17 5.13 -0.43
N VAL A 59 -7.45 5.10 -0.06
CA VAL A 59 -8.39 4.06 -0.49
C VAL A 59 -9.02 4.50 -1.80
N LEU A 60 -8.85 3.71 -2.85
CA LEU A 60 -9.46 3.97 -4.16
C LEU A 60 -10.63 3.02 -4.37
N ASP A 61 -11.72 3.52 -4.94
CA ASP A 61 -12.78 2.66 -5.44
C ASP A 61 -12.30 1.97 -6.71
N LYS A 62 -12.37 0.64 -6.76
CA LYS A 62 -11.95 -0.13 -7.93
C LYS A 62 -13.21 -0.71 -8.57
N GLU A 63 -13.59 -0.17 -9.72
CA GLU A 63 -14.82 -0.48 -10.45
C GLU A 63 -14.96 -1.96 -10.92
N ASP A 64 -14.02 -2.84 -10.59
CA ASP A 64 -13.85 -4.15 -11.22
C ASP A 64 -14.12 -5.31 -10.24
N GLU A 65 -15.29 -5.27 -9.59
CA GLU A 65 -15.84 -6.30 -8.68
C GLU A 65 -16.13 -7.65 -9.37
N THR A 66 -16.02 -7.71 -10.70
CA THR A 66 -16.44 -8.89 -11.50
C THR A 66 -15.34 -9.89 -11.79
N SER A 67 -14.08 -9.55 -11.49
CA SER A 67 -12.97 -10.48 -11.59
C SER A 67 -12.40 -10.67 -10.20
N GLY A 68 -12.23 -11.92 -9.74
CA GLY A 68 -11.59 -12.25 -8.46
C GLY A 68 -10.10 -11.84 -8.38
N LYS A 69 -9.74 -10.68 -8.92
CA LYS A 69 -8.44 -10.05 -8.85
C LYS A 69 -8.26 -9.51 -7.44
N GLU A 70 -7.19 -9.98 -6.81
CA GLU A 70 -6.70 -9.49 -5.53
C GLU A 70 -6.64 -7.96 -5.50
N SER A 71 -6.97 -7.38 -4.34
CA SER A 71 -6.86 -5.95 -4.08
C SER A 71 -5.44 -5.47 -4.40
N THR A 72 -5.30 -4.36 -5.13
CA THR A 72 -4.00 -3.84 -5.55
C THR A 72 -3.49 -2.83 -4.53
N LEU A 73 -2.31 -3.08 -3.96
CA LEU A 73 -1.60 -2.16 -3.07
C LEU A 73 -0.55 -1.38 -3.87
N ILE A 74 -0.55 -0.05 -3.78
CA ILE A 74 0.45 0.81 -4.41
C ILE A 74 1.30 1.42 -3.30
N LEU A 75 2.59 1.04 -3.26
CA LEU A 75 3.55 1.64 -2.34
C LEU A 75 4.21 2.85 -3.00
N GLY A 76 4.02 4.02 -2.40
CA GLY A 76 4.62 5.25 -2.88
C GLY A 76 6.13 5.29 -2.64
N ARG A 77 6.82 6.18 -3.37
CA ARG A 77 8.25 6.45 -3.16
C ARG A 77 8.62 6.81 -1.72
N PRO A 78 7.82 7.59 -0.95
CA PRO A 78 8.12 7.88 0.44
C PRO A 78 8.23 6.62 1.30
N PHE A 79 7.27 5.69 1.17
CA PHE A 79 7.31 4.40 1.88
C PHE A 79 8.56 3.60 1.52
N LEU A 80 8.83 3.46 0.22
CA LEU A 80 10.00 2.74 -0.29
C LEU A 80 11.32 3.35 0.20
N MET A 81 11.38 4.68 0.33
CA MET A 81 12.54 5.39 0.86
C MET A 81 12.72 5.13 2.37
N THR A 82 11.64 5.17 3.15
CA THR A 82 11.68 4.88 4.60
C THR A 82 12.14 3.46 4.87
N ALA A 83 11.65 2.48 4.10
CA ALA A 83 12.02 1.08 4.22
C ALA A 83 13.32 0.71 3.49
N ARG A 84 14.07 1.69 2.98
CA ARG A 84 15.31 1.52 2.19
C ARG A 84 15.18 0.40 1.14
N THR A 85 14.07 0.42 0.42
CA THR A 85 13.68 -0.68 -0.45
C THR A 85 14.59 -0.77 -1.68
N ASN A 86 15.12 -1.97 -1.95
CA ASN A 86 15.81 -2.30 -3.19
C ASN A 86 14.94 -3.24 -4.02
N ILE A 87 14.71 -2.86 -5.28
CA ILE A 87 13.90 -3.63 -6.23
C ILE A 87 14.82 -4.13 -7.33
N ASP A 88 15.16 -5.41 -7.28
CA ASP A 88 15.85 -6.08 -8.38
C ASP A 88 14.82 -6.53 -9.41
N VAL A 89 14.72 -5.75 -10.48
CA VAL A 89 13.77 -5.99 -11.58
C VAL A 89 14.16 -7.22 -12.41
N HIS A 90 15.46 -7.56 -12.48
CA HIS A 90 15.91 -8.69 -13.28
C HIS A 90 15.56 -10.02 -12.61
N VAL A 91 15.77 -10.11 -11.30
CA VAL A 91 15.47 -11.30 -10.50
C VAL A 91 14.00 -11.33 -10.07
N GLY A 92 13.34 -10.17 -10.03
CA GLY A 92 11.95 -10.05 -9.55
C GLY A 92 11.85 -10.09 -8.03
N THR A 93 12.88 -9.60 -7.33
CA THR A 93 12.94 -9.59 -5.86
C THR A 93 12.88 -8.17 -5.33
N LEU A 94 12.28 -8.04 -4.15
CA LEU A 94 12.25 -6.81 -3.39
C LEU A 94 12.84 -7.12 -2.03
N SER A 95 13.78 -6.29 -1.58
CA SER A 95 14.33 -6.34 -0.24
C SER A 95 14.15 -5.02 0.49
N MET A 96 13.94 -5.06 1.79
CA MET A 96 13.78 -3.88 2.64
C MET A 96 14.81 -3.90 3.78
N GLU A 97 15.25 -2.73 4.22
CA GLU A 97 16.22 -2.58 5.31
C GLU A 97 15.68 -1.63 6.37
N PHE A 98 15.75 -2.06 7.63
CA PHE A 98 15.43 -1.23 8.79
C PHE A 98 16.41 -1.51 9.92
N GLY A 99 17.18 -0.49 10.32
CA GLY A 99 18.31 -0.68 11.22
C GLY A 99 19.33 -1.66 10.63
N ASP A 100 19.66 -2.72 11.37
CA ASP A 100 20.59 -3.76 10.92
C ASP A 100 19.89 -4.98 10.29
N THR A 101 18.57 -4.90 10.08
CA THR A 101 17.75 -6.00 9.57
C THR A 101 17.42 -5.81 8.09
N LEU A 102 17.71 -6.83 7.28
CA LEU A 102 17.37 -6.90 5.85
C LEU A 102 16.41 -8.06 5.60
N VAL A 103 15.31 -7.80 4.91
CA VAL A 103 14.25 -8.78 4.61
C VAL A 103 13.90 -8.88 3.15
#